data_AF-A0A973TRN6-F1
#
_entry.id   AF-A0A973TRN6-F1
#
_cell.length_a   1.000
_cell.length_b   1.000
_cell.length_c   1.000
_cell.angle_alpha   90.00
_cell.angle_beta   90.00
_cell.angle_gamma   90.00
#
_symmetry.space_group_name_H-M   'P 1'
#
loop_
_entity.id
_entity.type
_entity.pdbx_description
1 polymer ?
#
loop_
_entity_poly.entity_id
_entity_poly.type
_entity_poly.pdbx_seq_one_letter_code
_entity_poly.pdbx_strand_id
1 'polypeptide(L)' 'HAYKGPLLIVRAGRDDVVPAASTNQLIASLGRKARVLDLPQADHSSVATDATYARALSAFVGAAQ' A
#
# COMPACT_ATOMS: atom_id res chain seq x y z
N HIS A 1 0.42 18.25 -12.57
CA HIS A 1 -0.93 17.62 -12.55
C HIS A 1 -0.93 16.44 -11.59
N ALA A 2 -1.95 16.30 -10.75
CA ALA A 2 -2.06 15.17 -9.82
C ALA A 2 -2.42 13.86 -10.54
N TYR A 3 -1.86 12.73 -10.10
CA TYR A 3 -2.17 11.40 -10.65
C TYR A 3 -3.64 11.03 -10.44
N LYS A 4 -4.33 10.59 -11.51
CA LYS A 4 -5.77 10.27 -11.49
C LYS A 4 -6.11 8.78 -11.65
N GLY A 5 -5.13 7.91 -11.91
CA GLY A 5 -5.37 6.47 -12.03
C GLY A 5 -5.71 5.78 -10.70
N PRO A 6 -6.15 4.51 -10.71
CA PRO A 6 -6.37 3.73 -9.48
C PRO A 6 -5.12 3.71 -8.59
N LEU A 7 -5.30 3.63 -7.27
CA LEU A 7 -4.21 3.59 -6.30
C LEU A 7 -4.34 2.38 -5.38
N LEU A 8 -3.26 1.60 -5.29
CA LEU A 8 -3.02 0.62 -4.24
C LEU A 8 -1.86 1.14 -3.38
N ILE A 9 -2.09 1.26 -2.08
CA ILE A 9 -1.07 1.57 -1.08
C ILE A 9 -0.87 0.32 -0.24
N VAL A 10 0.38 -0.09 -0.08
CA VAL A 10 0.76 -1.20 0.80
C VAL A 10 1.47 -0.60 2.01
N ARG A 11 0.97 -0.90 3.20
CA ARG A 11 1.51 -0.42 4.46
C ARG A 11 2.08 -1.59 5.26
N ALA A 12 3.37 -1.52 5.56
CA ALA A 12 4.03 -2.43 6.49
C ALA A 12 3.92 -1.88 7.91
N GLY A 13 3.39 -2.69 8.83
CA GLY A 13 3.11 -2.26 10.20
C GLY A 13 4.34 -2.08 11.08
N ARG A 14 5.44 -2.78 10.76
CA ARG A 14 6.72 -2.76 11.49
C ARG A 14 7.84 -2.08 10.68
N ASP A 15 7.49 -1.31 9.66
CA ASP A 15 8.45 -0.57 8.85
C ASP A 15 9.12 0.54 9.68
N ASP A 16 10.44 0.43 9.81
CA ASP A 16 11.32 1.37 10.52
C ASP A 16 11.98 2.39 9.59
N VAL A 17 11.91 2.18 8.26
CA VAL A 17 12.41 3.10 7.23
C VAL A 17 11.32 4.10 6.85
N VAL A 18 10.10 3.62 6.62
CA VAL A 18 8.90 4.42 6.37
C VAL A 18 7.85 4.06 7.42
N PRO A 19 7.84 4.76 8.57
CA PRO A 19 6.90 4.47 9.65
C PRO A 19 5.45 4.51 9.17
N ALA A 20 4.61 3.60 9.67
CA ALA A 20 3.19 3.51 9.32
C ALA A 20 2.43 4.84 9.48
N ALA A 21 2.85 5.69 10.44
CA ALA A 21 2.29 7.03 10.63
C ALA A 21 2.48 7.95 9.41
N SER A 22 3.63 7.87 8.74
CA SER A 22 3.90 8.63 7.51
C SER A 22 2.98 8.18 6.37
N THR A 23 2.76 6.87 6.23
CA THR A 23 1.80 6.32 5.26
C THR A 23 0.36 6.75 5.59
N ASN A 24 0.01 6.86 6.86
CA ASN A 24 -1.30 7.36 7.28
C ASN A 24 -1.51 8.82 6.88
N GLN A 25 -0.50 9.67 7.07
CA GLN A 25 -0.53 11.07 6.65
C GLN A 25 -0.70 11.19 5.13
N LEU A 26 0.03 10.37 4.35
CA LEU A 26 -0.15 10.29 2.90
C LEU A 26 -1.59 9.93 2.53
N ILE A 27 -2.15 8.87 3.12
CA ILE A 27 -3.52 8.42 2.84
C ILE A 27 -4.53 9.55 3.13
N ALA A 28 -4.36 10.26 4.25
CA ALA A 28 -5.20 11.38 4.63
C ALA A 28 -5.09 12.57 3.66
N SER A 29 -3.92 12.78 3.03
CA SER A 29 -3.69 13.90 2.11
C SER A 29 -4.17 13.65 0.67
N LEU A 30 -4.52 12.42 0.29
CA LEU A 30 -4.80 12.06 -1.11
C LEU A 30 -6.01 12.78 -1.71
N GLY A 31 -6.96 13.27 -0.91
CA GLY A 31 -8.20 13.90 -1.40
C GLY A 31 -9.06 12.97 -2.28
N ARG A 32 -8.73 11.68 -2.34
CA ARG A 32 -9.38 10.64 -3.13
C ARG A 32 -9.21 9.28 -2.46
N LYS A 33 -10.05 8.32 -2.85
CA LYS A 33 -9.94 6.94 -2.35
C LYS A 33 -8.71 6.24 -2.96
N ALA A 34 -8.00 5.52 -2.11
CA ALA A 34 -7.00 4.52 -2.47
C ALA A 34 -7.38 3.19 -1.80
N ARG A 35 -7.06 2.07 -2.45
CA ARG A 35 -7.11 0.76 -1.80
C ARG A 35 -5.89 0.65 -0.91
N VAL A 36 -6.10 0.36 0.38
CA VAL A 36 -5.01 0.16 1.33
C VAL A 36 -4.94 -1.31 1.69
N LEU A 37 -3.77 -1.92 1.49
CA LEU A 37 -3.43 -3.22 2.04
C LEU A 37 -2.55 -2.99 3.27
N ASP A 38 -3.02 -3.46 4.42
CA ASP A 38 -2.28 -3.38 5.66
C ASP A 38 -1.65 -4.74 5.99
N LEU A 39 -0.33 -4.75 6.21
CA LEU A 39 0.45 -5.93 6.57
C LEU A 39 1.06 -5.68 7.96
N PRO A 40 0.32 -5.93 9.05
CA PRO A 40 0.69 -5.45 10.38
C PRO A 40 1.98 -6.07 10.93
N GLN A 41 2.39 -7.21 10.39
CA GLN A 41 3.60 -7.93 10.81
C GLN A 41 4.79 -7.74 9.86
N ALA A 42 4.58 -7.14 8.68
CA ALA A 42 5.65 -6.88 7.73
C ALA A 42 6.49 -5.66 8.16
N ASP A 43 7.79 -5.74 7.89
CA ASP A 43 8.75 -4.64 7.90
C ASP A 43 9.01 -4.15 6.47
N HIS A 44 9.94 -3.21 6.32
CA HIS A 44 10.30 -2.61 5.03
C HIS A 44 10.73 -3.65 3.96
N SER A 45 11.39 -4.72 4.40
CA SER A 45 12.03 -5.71 3.54
C SER A 45 11.17 -6.95 3.27
N SER A 46 10.17 -7.21 4.11
CA SER A 46 9.36 -8.44 4.09
C SER A 46 8.02 -8.30 3.38
N VAL A 47 7.59 -7.11 2.98
CA VAL A 47 6.33 -6.93 2.21
C VAL A 47 6.26 -7.87 1.00
N ALA A 48 7.37 -8.02 0.27
CA ALA A 48 7.42 -8.83 -0.95
C ALA A 48 7.30 -10.34 -0.69
N THR A 49 7.54 -10.81 0.54
CA THR A 49 7.44 -12.22 0.91
C THR A 49 6.05 -12.60 1.42
N ASP A 50 5.17 -11.62 1.69
CA ASP A 50 3.81 -11.86 2.12
C ASP A 50 2.92 -12.31 0.94
N ALA A 51 2.33 -13.50 1.03
CA ALA A 51 1.43 -14.02 -0.01
C ALA A 51 0.21 -13.11 -0.26
N THR A 52 -0.23 -12.36 0.76
CA THR A 52 -1.31 -11.38 0.66
C THR A 52 -0.91 -10.22 -0.24
N TYR A 53 0.35 -9.77 -0.17
CA TYR A 53 0.87 -8.73 -1.06
C TYR A 53 0.80 -9.18 -2.52
N ALA A 54 1.34 -10.36 -2.83
CA ALA A 54 1.32 -10.92 -4.18
C ALA A 54 -0.11 -11.01 -4.73
N ARG A 55 -1.05 -11.55 -3.94
CA ARG A 55 -2.46 -11.66 -4.32
C ARG A 55 -3.11 -10.29 -4.57
N ALA A 56 -2.87 -9.32 -3.68
CA ALA A 56 -3.46 -7.99 -3.79
C ALA A 56 -2.92 -7.24 -5.02
N LEU A 57 -1.63 -7.35 -5.30
CA LEU A 57 -0.99 -6.73 -6.46
C LEU A 57 -1.51 -7.34 -7.77
N SER A 58 -1.55 -8.67 -7.88
CA SER A 58 -2.10 -9.34 -9.07
C SER A 58 -3.56 -8.94 -9.32
N ALA A 59 -4.38 -8.88 -8.27
CA ALA A 59 -5.76 -8.44 -8.40
C ALA A 59 -5.86 -6.95 -8.81
N PHE A 60 -4.98 -6.10 -8.31
CA PHE A 60 -4.99 -4.67 -8.63
C PHE A 60 -4.59 -4.41 -10.08
N VAL A 61 -3.51 -5.03 -10.56
CA VAL A 61 -3.06 -4.89 -11.96
C VAL A 61 -4.02 -5.59 -12.92
N GLY A 62 -4.52 -6.77 -12.54
CA GLY A 62 -5.48 -7.53 -13.35
C GLY A 62 -6.83 -6.80 -13.52
N ALA A 63 -7.28 -6.07 -12.50
CA ALA A 63 -8.51 -5.27 -12.54
C ALA A 63 -8.33 -3.87 -13.14
N ALA A 64 -7.10 -3.42 -13.38
CA ALA A 64 -6.79 -2.11 -13.96
C ALA A 64 -6.71 -2.12 -15.50
N GLN A 65 -7.20 -3.19 -16.14
CA GLN A 65 -7.35 -3.34 -17.58
C GLN A 65 -8.75 -2.93 -18.04
#